data_AF-A0A6B0XSI5-F1
#
_entry.id   AF-A0A6B0XSI5-F1
#
_cell.length_a   1.000
_cell.length_b   1.000
_cell.length_c   1.000
_cell.angle_alpha   90.00
_cell.angle_beta   90.00
_cell.angle_gamma   90.00
#
_symmetry.space_group_name_H-M   'P 1'
#
loop_
_entity.id
_entity.type
_entity.pdbx_description
1 polymer ?
#
loop_
_entity_poly.entity_id
_entity_poly.type
_entity_poly.pdbx_seq_one_letter_code
_entity_poly.pdbx_strand_id
1 'polypeptide(L)'
;MKTWTMLPRQGARSLRNSHFFLAAGVAAAAVLLAASGEISGQSLRGSTSSLDRQNRVAREHDFTYIATPAQIERFVDAGYLVPVPPSSDYILHDLSFPYARPEVELFISRLARQYRSACGERLVVTSLTRPKNKQPQNASPRSVHPTGMALDLRRPDPKCRGWLERVLLQLEGSGVLEVTLERRPPHYHVAIFPQQYAAYVERITRAQQQYVAGGGRYQVRAGDSLWEIARRHATTVTRLRSANSLSGSRIYPGQILTLPG
;
A
#
# COMPACT_ATOMS: atom_id res chain seq x y z
N MET A 1 37.23 37.71 -68.98
CA MET A 1 36.97 38.52 -67.78
C MET A 1 36.02 37.75 -66.86
N LYS A 2 36.37 37.65 -65.58
CA LYS A 2 35.73 36.82 -64.54
C LYS A 2 34.55 37.57 -63.88
N THR A 3 33.42 36.86 -63.77
CA THR A 3 32.48 36.70 -62.62
C THR A 3 32.10 37.91 -61.72
N TRP A 4 30.78 38.13 -61.50
CA TRP A 4 30.01 37.89 -60.25
C TRP A 4 28.75 38.80 -60.10
N THR A 5 27.57 38.15 -59.94
CA THR A 5 26.39 38.41 -59.05
C THR A 5 25.75 39.79 -58.83
N MET A 6 24.40 39.80 -58.78
CA MET A 6 23.62 40.23 -57.59
C MET A 6 22.17 39.70 -57.56
N LEU A 7 21.66 39.53 -56.33
CA LEU A 7 20.46 38.83 -55.84
C LEU A 7 19.17 39.69 -55.83
N PRO A 8 17.96 39.08 -55.68
CA PRO A 8 16.79 39.77 -55.15
C PRO A 8 16.41 39.34 -53.71
N ARG A 9 16.12 40.38 -52.93
CA ARG A 9 15.18 40.60 -51.81
C ARG A 9 14.73 39.45 -50.89
N GLN A 10 14.93 39.73 -49.59
CA GLN A 10 14.47 38.99 -48.42
C GLN A 10 12.94 39.05 -48.25
N GLY A 11 12.34 37.89 -47.97
CA GLY A 11 11.03 37.76 -47.33
C GLY A 11 11.19 36.88 -46.09
N ALA A 12 11.02 37.47 -44.91
CA ALA A 12 11.10 36.78 -43.63
C ALA A 12 9.93 35.81 -43.47
N ARG A 13 10.21 34.50 -43.47
CA ARG A 13 9.27 33.46 -43.04
C ARG A 13 9.50 33.17 -41.56
N SER A 14 8.43 33.36 -40.80
CA SER A 14 8.24 32.98 -39.40
C SER A 14 8.73 31.55 -39.12
N LEU A 15 9.63 31.44 -38.13
CA LEU A 15 10.12 30.19 -37.58
C LEU A 15 8.97 29.44 -36.91
N ARG A 16 8.67 28.25 -37.41
CA ARG A 16 7.84 27.26 -36.71
C ARG A 16 8.62 26.78 -35.48
N ASN A 17 8.22 27.24 -34.29
CA ASN A 17 8.65 26.62 -33.04
C ASN A 17 7.90 25.30 -32.84
N SER A 18 8.58 24.21 -33.20
CA SER A 18 8.22 22.84 -32.82
C SER A 18 8.55 22.63 -31.34
N HIS A 19 7.62 22.94 -30.43
CA HIS A 19 7.74 22.50 -29.05
C HIS A 19 7.23 21.06 -28.93
N PHE A 20 8.19 20.14 -28.83
CA PHE A 20 7.99 18.79 -28.29
C PHE A 20 7.37 18.91 -26.90
N PHE A 21 6.10 18.56 -26.77
CA PHE A 21 5.47 18.32 -25.47
C PHE A 21 6.03 17.02 -24.91
N LEU A 22 7.00 17.13 -23.99
CA LEU A 22 7.34 16.04 -23.07
C LEU A 22 6.10 15.76 -22.21
N ALA A 23 5.50 14.59 -22.42
CA ALA A 23 4.43 14.05 -21.61
C ALA A 23 4.95 13.79 -20.19
N ALA A 24 4.85 14.78 -19.31
CA ALA A 24 5.00 14.60 -17.87
C ALA A 24 3.72 13.93 -17.34
N GLY A 25 3.70 12.60 -17.39
CA GLY A 25 2.67 11.79 -16.76
C GLY A 25 2.74 11.89 -15.24
N VAL A 26 2.08 12.89 -14.64
CA VAL A 26 1.87 12.92 -13.19
C VAL A 26 0.70 12.00 -12.86
N ALA A 27 1.04 10.74 -12.60
CA ALA A 27 0.18 9.84 -11.83
C ALA A 27 -0.10 10.48 -10.47
N ALA A 28 -1.32 10.27 -9.95
CA ALA A 28 -1.68 10.64 -8.59
C ALA A 28 -0.55 10.25 -7.62
N ALA A 29 -0.27 11.11 -6.65
CA ALA A 29 0.76 10.92 -5.64
C ALA A 29 0.55 9.64 -4.82
N ALA A 30 0.98 8.50 -5.38
CA ALA A 30 1.90 7.66 -4.68
C ALA A 30 3.15 8.50 -4.47
N VAL A 31 3.55 8.73 -3.23
CA VAL A 31 4.91 9.23 -2.95
C VAL A 31 5.87 8.15 -3.46
N LEU A 32 6.26 8.27 -4.73
CA LEU A 32 7.34 7.53 -5.35
C LEU A 32 8.65 8.19 -4.93
N LEU A 33 9.13 7.83 -3.74
CA LEU A 33 10.56 7.82 -3.51
C LEU A 33 11.08 6.53 -4.15
N ALA A 34 11.60 6.66 -5.37
CA ALA A 34 12.45 5.65 -5.96
C ALA A 34 13.77 5.63 -5.16
N ALA A 35 13.80 4.83 -4.09
CA ALA A 35 15.06 4.39 -3.52
C ALA A 35 15.55 3.23 -4.40
N SER A 36 16.45 3.53 -5.33
CA SER A 36 17.23 2.52 -6.04
C SER A 36 18.26 1.92 -5.07
N GLY A 37 17.79 1.02 -4.21
CA GLY A 37 18.63 0.03 -3.55
C GLY A 37 18.38 -1.31 -4.22
N GLU A 38 19.42 -2.12 -4.42
CA GLU A 38 19.26 -3.47 -4.97
C GLU A 38 18.27 -4.27 -4.11
N ILE A 39 17.12 -4.59 -4.71
CA ILE A 39 16.00 -5.27 -4.07
C ILE A 39 16.32 -6.77 -4.00
N SER A 40 16.99 -7.19 -2.94
CA SER A 40 16.98 -8.59 -2.56
C SER A 40 15.59 -8.95 -2.05
N GLY A 41 14.82 -9.72 -2.84
CA GLY A 41 13.78 -10.60 -2.29
C GLY A 41 12.31 -10.43 -2.68
N GLN A 42 11.90 -9.53 -3.58
CA GLN A 42 10.48 -9.40 -3.99
C GLN A 42 9.98 -10.55 -4.89
N SER A 43 9.86 -11.76 -4.35
CA SER A 43 9.50 -12.93 -5.17
C SER A 43 8.35 -13.78 -4.63
N LEU A 44 7.74 -13.38 -3.50
CA LEU A 44 6.82 -14.22 -2.68
C LEU A 44 7.43 -15.58 -2.28
N ARG A 45 8.69 -15.85 -2.64
CA ARG A 45 9.38 -17.08 -2.32
C ARG A 45 10.01 -16.89 -0.96
N GLY A 46 9.58 -17.70 -0.01
CA GLY A 46 10.25 -17.79 1.27
C GLY A 46 11.70 -18.20 1.09
N SER A 47 12.54 -17.69 1.99
CA SER A 47 13.96 -18.03 2.06
C SER A 47 14.38 -18.10 3.52
N THR A 48 15.46 -18.83 3.80
CA THR A 48 16.06 -18.87 5.14
C THR A 48 16.43 -17.47 5.62
N SER A 49 16.93 -16.61 4.72
CA SER A 49 17.26 -15.21 5.03
C SER A 49 16.04 -14.36 5.37
N SER A 50 14.89 -14.59 4.74
CA SER A 50 13.62 -13.95 5.10
C SER A 50 13.21 -14.33 6.52
N LEU A 51 13.22 -15.63 6.86
CA LEU A 51 12.90 -16.10 8.22
C LEU A 51 13.88 -15.54 9.26
N ASP A 52 15.18 -15.47 8.94
CA ASP A 52 16.20 -14.90 9.82
C ASP A 52 16.00 -13.40 10.04
N ARG A 53 15.56 -12.67 9.01
CA ARG A 53 15.19 -11.26 9.13
C ARG A 53 13.99 -11.08 10.04
N GLN A 54 12.93 -11.87 9.88
CA GLN A 54 11.76 -11.82 10.75
C GLN A 54 12.12 -12.07 12.22
N ASN A 55 12.94 -13.09 12.48
CA ASN A 55 13.41 -13.40 13.82
C ASN A 55 14.30 -12.30 14.41
N ARG A 56 15.17 -11.71 13.60
CA ARG A 56 16.02 -10.59 14.01
C ARG A 56 15.16 -9.39 14.41
N VAL A 57 14.18 -8.99 13.60
CA VAL A 57 13.26 -7.89 13.93
C VAL A 57 12.50 -8.17 15.22
N ALA A 58 12.00 -9.40 15.42
CA ALA A 58 11.35 -9.78 16.67
C ALA A 58 12.27 -9.60 17.89
N ARG A 59 13.55 -9.93 17.77
CA ARG A 59 14.55 -9.76 18.84
C ARG A 59 14.94 -8.30 19.08
N GLU A 60 15.08 -7.52 18.02
CA GLU A 60 15.36 -6.08 18.10
C GLU A 60 14.24 -5.31 18.82
N HIS A 61 12.99 -5.78 18.72
CA HIS A 61 11.86 -5.25 19.48
C HIS A 61 11.65 -5.91 20.85
N ASP A 62 12.55 -6.79 21.29
CA ASP A 62 12.42 -7.57 22.53
C ASP A 62 11.08 -8.30 22.65
N PHE A 63 10.57 -8.84 21.53
CA PHE A 63 9.31 -9.56 21.54
C PHE A 63 9.48 -10.94 22.16
N THR A 64 8.71 -11.16 23.22
CA THR A 64 8.53 -12.48 23.79
C THR A 64 7.79 -13.38 22.80
N TYR A 65 8.32 -14.59 22.60
CA TYR A 65 7.63 -15.66 21.89
C TYR A 65 6.70 -16.38 22.86
N ILE A 66 5.42 -16.02 22.82
CA ILE A 66 4.38 -16.47 23.75
C ILE A 66 4.30 -17.99 23.74
N ALA A 67 4.46 -18.58 24.92
CA ALA A 67 4.54 -20.03 25.09
C ALA A 67 3.16 -20.69 25.18
N THR A 68 2.19 -20.02 25.84
CA THR A 68 0.89 -20.62 26.20
C THR A 68 -0.28 -19.65 25.98
N PRO A 69 -1.52 -20.16 25.85
CA PRO A 69 -2.72 -19.32 25.78
C PRO A 69 -2.87 -18.35 26.95
N ALA A 70 -2.60 -18.78 28.19
CA ALA A 70 -2.70 -17.92 29.37
C ALA A 70 -1.71 -16.74 29.35
N GLN A 71 -0.60 -16.84 28.61
CA GLN A 71 0.29 -15.69 28.40
C GLN A 71 -0.30 -14.67 27.43
N ILE A 72 -1.15 -15.08 26.48
CA ILE A 72 -1.82 -14.15 25.56
C ILE A 72 -2.69 -13.18 26.34
N GLU A 73 -3.51 -13.67 27.27
CA GLU A 73 -4.38 -12.84 28.11
C GLU A 73 -3.57 -11.77 28.85
N ARG A 74 -2.45 -12.16 29.49
CA ARG A 74 -1.55 -11.20 30.15
C ARG A 74 -0.95 -10.16 29.21
N PHE A 75 -0.66 -10.54 27.97
CA PHE A 75 -0.16 -9.62 26.96
C PHE A 75 -1.25 -8.66 26.46
N VAL A 76 -2.51 -9.11 26.43
CA VAL A 76 -3.66 -8.25 26.12
C VAL A 76 -3.89 -7.28 27.27
N ASP A 77 -3.91 -7.74 28.52
CA ASP A 77 -4.10 -6.90 29.70
C ASP A 77 -3.00 -5.84 29.84
N ALA A 78 -1.77 -6.18 29.48
CA ALA A 78 -0.63 -5.26 29.46
C ALA A 78 -0.60 -4.32 28.22
N GLY A 79 -1.54 -4.45 27.29
CA GLY A 79 -1.60 -3.64 26.07
C GLY A 79 -0.55 -4.00 25.00
N TYR A 80 0.17 -5.10 25.17
CA TYR A 80 1.16 -5.60 24.21
C TYR A 80 0.51 -6.26 22.99
N LEU A 81 -0.65 -6.88 23.17
CA LEU A 81 -1.49 -7.39 22.09
C LEU A 81 -2.88 -6.74 22.17
N VAL A 82 -3.55 -6.65 21.04
CA VAL A 82 -4.92 -6.15 20.93
C VAL A 82 -5.82 -7.22 20.31
N PRO A 83 -7.10 -7.26 20.67
CA PRO A 83 -8.08 -8.06 19.94
C PRO A 83 -8.21 -7.55 18.50
N VAL A 84 -8.33 -8.46 17.55
CA VAL A 84 -8.66 -8.18 16.16
C VAL A 84 -10.12 -8.62 15.96
N PRO A 85 -11.10 -7.70 16.01
CA PRO A 85 -12.50 -8.06 15.83
C PRO A 85 -12.84 -8.26 14.34
N PRO A 86 -13.83 -9.09 13.99
CA PRO A 86 -14.31 -9.15 12.60
C PRO A 86 -14.86 -7.79 12.14
N SER A 87 -14.81 -7.52 10.83
CA SER A 87 -15.32 -6.28 10.25
C SER A 87 -16.10 -6.53 8.95
N SER A 88 -16.68 -5.48 8.38
CA SER A 88 -17.27 -5.53 7.04
C SER A 88 -16.24 -5.79 5.94
N ASP A 89 -14.96 -5.53 6.20
CA ASP A 89 -13.88 -5.55 5.21
C ASP A 89 -13.10 -6.87 5.22
N TYR A 90 -13.12 -7.62 6.32
CA TYR A 90 -12.42 -8.90 6.44
C TYR A 90 -13.16 -9.94 7.30
N ILE A 91 -12.80 -11.21 7.10
CA ILE A 91 -13.28 -12.36 7.84
C ILE A 91 -12.11 -12.96 8.62
N LEU A 92 -12.38 -13.36 9.86
CA LEU A 92 -11.50 -14.19 10.68
C LEU A 92 -11.96 -15.65 10.52
N HIS A 93 -11.12 -16.50 9.95
CA HIS A 93 -11.49 -17.89 9.65
C HIS A 93 -10.72 -18.86 10.55
N ASP A 94 -11.45 -19.59 11.39
CA ASP A 94 -10.93 -20.63 12.31
C ASP A 94 -9.80 -20.16 13.23
N LEU A 95 -9.89 -18.91 13.71
CA LEU A 95 -8.91 -18.30 14.59
C LEU A 95 -9.22 -18.56 16.07
N SER A 96 -8.46 -19.45 16.71
CA SER A 96 -8.55 -19.67 18.16
C SER A 96 -8.00 -18.51 19.00
N PHE A 97 -7.11 -17.69 18.41
CA PHE A 97 -6.40 -16.61 19.10
C PHE A 97 -6.42 -15.35 18.24
N PRO A 98 -7.55 -14.63 18.17
CA PRO A 98 -7.72 -13.44 17.33
C PRO A 98 -7.06 -12.20 17.94
N TYR A 99 -5.78 -12.32 18.30
CA TYR A 99 -4.99 -11.26 18.93
C TYR A 99 -3.74 -11.00 18.10
N ALA A 100 -3.29 -9.76 18.04
CA ALA A 100 -2.08 -9.38 17.32
C ALA A 100 -1.45 -8.14 17.95
N ARG A 101 -0.25 -7.78 17.49
CA ARG A 101 0.32 -6.47 17.82
C ARG A 101 -0.55 -5.35 17.23
N PRO A 102 -0.62 -4.16 17.86
CA PRO A 102 -1.42 -3.04 17.35
C PRO A 102 -1.17 -2.72 15.87
N GLU A 103 0.08 -2.78 15.43
CA GLU A 103 0.48 -2.47 14.05
C GLU A 103 0.02 -3.55 13.06
N VAL A 104 -0.14 -4.79 13.50
CA VAL A 104 -0.72 -5.87 12.69
C VAL A 104 -2.23 -5.67 12.53
N GLU A 105 -2.95 -5.28 13.60
CA GLU A 105 -4.37 -4.90 13.50
C GLU A 105 -4.54 -3.72 12.53
N LEU A 106 -3.73 -2.67 12.70
CA LEU A 106 -3.73 -1.50 11.83
C LEU A 106 -3.48 -1.90 10.36
N PHE A 107 -2.52 -2.80 10.13
CA PHE A 107 -2.25 -3.34 8.80
C PHE A 107 -3.45 -4.06 8.22
N ILE A 108 -4.08 -4.97 8.96
CA ILE A 108 -5.26 -5.73 8.52
C ILE A 108 -6.39 -4.76 8.15
N SER A 109 -6.71 -3.83 9.05
CA SER A 109 -7.81 -2.88 8.85
C SER A 109 -7.58 -1.97 7.64
N ARG A 110 -6.34 -1.52 7.39
CA ARG A 110 -6.00 -0.70 6.21
C ARG A 110 -5.97 -1.52 4.92
N LEU A 111 -5.38 -2.71 4.94
CA LEU A 111 -5.29 -3.59 3.76
C LEU A 111 -6.67 -4.08 3.36
N ALA A 112 -7.48 -4.56 4.30
CA ALA A 112 -8.80 -5.10 4.05
C ALA A 112 -9.75 -4.08 3.44
N ARG A 113 -9.72 -2.82 3.91
CA ARG A 113 -10.54 -1.74 3.33
C ARG A 113 -10.17 -1.47 1.87
N GLN A 114 -8.87 -1.40 1.57
CA GLN A 114 -8.37 -1.19 0.21
C GLN A 114 -8.68 -2.40 -0.68
N TYR A 115 -8.49 -3.61 -0.14
CA TYR A 115 -8.83 -4.86 -0.79
C TYR A 115 -10.30 -4.90 -1.15
N ARG A 116 -11.20 -4.63 -0.19
CA ARG A 116 -12.64 -4.60 -0.43
C ARG A 116 -13.02 -3.56 -1.46
N SER A 117 -12.42 -2.38 -1.42
CA SER A 117 -12.66 -1.33 -2.42
C SER A 117 -12.17 -1.70 -3.82
N ALA A 118 -11.07 -2.45 -3.94
CA ALA A 118 -10.50 -2.82 -5.23
C ALA A 118 -11.14 -4.08 -5.83
N CYS A 119 -11.51 -5.03 -4.98
CA CYS A 119 -11.87 -6.38 -5.35
C CYS A 119 -13.36 -6.68 -5.18
N GLY A 120 -14.05 -5.97 -4.29
CA GLY A 120 -15.46 -6.19 -3.96
C GLY A 120 -15.71 -7.32 -2.95
N GLU A 121 -14.69 -8.11 -2.62
CA GLU A 121 -14.74 -9.20 -1.64
C GLU A 121 -13.99 -8.89 -0.34
N ARG A 122 -14.29 -9.65 0.71
CA ARG A 122 -13.65 -9.49 2.03
C ARG A 122 -12.30 -10.20 2.05
N LEU A 123 -11.30 -9.56 2.67
CA LEU A 123 -10.04 -10.23 2.96
C LEU A 123 -10.28 -11.35 3.97
N VAL A 124 -9.57 -12.47 3.87
CA VAL A 124 -9.72 -13.58 4.84
C VAL A 124 -8.41 -13.82 5.57
N VAL A 125 -8.42 -13.56 6.87
CA VAL A 125 -7.31 -13.83 7.80
C VAL A 125 -7.52 -15.21 8.40
N THR A 126 -6.51 -16.08 8.26
CA THR A 126 -6.57 -17.49 8.67
C THR A 126 -5.66 -17.81 9.86
N SER A 127 -4.75 -16.91 10.23
CA SER A 127 -3.86 -17.05 11.39
C SER A 127 -3.42 -15.68 11.90
N LEU A 128 -3.22 -15.58 13.22
CA LEU A 128 -2.68 -14.41 13.94
C LEU A 128 -1.70 -14.90 15.01
N THR A 129 -1.72 -14.34 16.23
CA THR A 129 -0.90 -14.83 17.34
C THR A 129 -1.19 -16.30 17.60
N ARG A 130 -0.16 -17.14 17.62
CA ARG A 130 -0.30 -18.56 17.96
C ARG A 130 0.79 -18.95 18.95
N PRO A 131 0.44 -19.37 20.18
CA PRO A 131 1.43 -19.68 21.20
C PRO A 131 2.23 -20.93 20.83
N LYS A 132 3.47 -21.03 21.31
CA LYS A 132 4.39 -22.14 20.96
C LYS A 132 3.77 -23.52 21.16
N ASN A 133 3.06 -23.74 22.27
CA ASN A 133 2.43 -25.04 22.58
C ASN A 133 1.14 -25.34 21.79
N LYS A 134 0.73 -24.44 20.88
CA LYS A 134 -0.39 -24.64 19.94
C LYS A 134 0.05 -24.53 18.48
N GLN A 135 1.35 -24.46 18.21
CA GLN A 135 1.86 -24.50 16.84
C GLN A 135 1.55 -25.88 16.21
N PRO A 136 1.22 -25.92 14.91
CA PRO A 136 1.03 -27.19 14.20
C PRO A 136 2.35 -27.98 14.19
N GLN A 137 2.26 -29.30 14.05
CA GLN A 137 3.43 -30.19 14.11
C GLN A 137 4.52 -29.86 13.09
N ASN A 138 4.13 -29.31 11.94
CA ASN A 138 5.03 -28.91 10.86
C ASN A 138 5.48 -27.44 10.94
N ALA A 139 5.20 -26.73 12.04
CA ALA A 139 5.64 -25.36 12.21
C ALA A 139 7.18 -25.28 12.29
N SER A 140 7.74 -24.28 11.61
CA SER A 140 9.16 -23.97 11.75
C SER A 140 9.47 -23.52 13.18
N PRO A 141 10.61 -23.93 13.78
CA PRO A 141 11.08 -23.40 15.06
C PRO A 141 11.38 -21.90 14.99
N ARG A 142 11.49 -21.34 13.77
CA ARG A 142 11.71 -19.91 13.49
C ARG A 142 10.39 -19.14 13.29
N SER A 143 9.22 -19.75 13.53
CA SER A 143 7.93 -19.08 13.38
C SER A 143 7.81 -17.87 14.30
N VAL A 144 7.41 -16.73 13.75
CA VAL A 144 7.16 -15.47 14.48
C VAL A 144 5.69 -15.28 14.88
N HIS A 145 4.78 -16.22 14.56
CA HIS A 145 3.41 -16.16 15.08
C HIS A 145 3.31 -16.04 16.62
N PRO A 146 4.18 -16.68 17.44
CA PRO A 146 4.15 -16.50 18.88
C PRO A 146 4.44 -15.08 19.37
N THR A 147 4.99 -14.19 18.55
CA THR A 147 5.29 -12.81 18.95
C THR A 147 4.12 -11.86 18.72
N GLY A 148 3.11 -12.30 17.96
CA GLY A 148 1.96 -11.51 17.51
C GLY A 148 2.23 -10.56 16.35
N MET A 149 3.43 -10.58 15.75
CA MET A 149 3.79 -9.72 14.61
C MET A 149 3.41 -10.30 13.24
N ALA A 150 2.90 -11.53 13.19
CA ALA A 150 2.62 -12.24 11.95
C ALA A 150 1.14 -12.60 11.79
N LEU A 151 0.71 -12.70 10.54
CA LEU A 151 -0.60 -13.13 10.12
C LEU A 151 -0.53 -14.02 8.88
N ASP A 152 -1.53 -14.89 8.71
CA ASP A 152 -1.72 -15.64 7.47
C ASP A 152 -2.98 -15.15 6.74
N LEU A 153 -2.86 -14.94 5.43
CA LEU A 153 -3.95 -14.53 4.56
C LEU A 153 -4.30 -15.65 3.59
N ARG A 154 -5.60 -15.97 3.47
CA ARG A 154 -6.08 -16.89 2.44
C ARG A 154 -5.71 -16.36 1.06
N ARG A 155 -5.23 -17.26 0.21
CA ARG A 155 -5.01 -16.94 -1.20
C ARG A 155 -6.34 -16.76 -1.94
N PRO A 156 -6.62 -15.58 -2.53
CA PRO A 156 -7.90 -15.32 -3.17
C PRO A 156 -7.95 -15.86 -4.61
N ASP A 157 -9.09 -15.63 -5.27
CA ASP A 157 -9.27 -15.90 -6.69
C ASP A 157 -8.24 -15.15 -7.57
N PRO A 158 -8.01 -15.56 -8.83
CA PRO A 158 -6.99 -14.93 -9.67
C PRO A 158 -7.14 -13.42 -9.89
N LYS A 159 -8.37 -12.89 -9.91
CA LYS A 159 -8.63 -11.46 -10.16
C LYS A 159 -8.13 -10.62 -8.99
N CYS A 160 -8.46 -11.04 -7.77
CA CYS A 160 -8.14 -10.30 -6.56
C CYS A 160 -6.70 -10.59 -6.08
N ARG A 161 -6.16 -11.77 -6.44
CA ARG A 161 -4.77 -12.17 -6.16
C ARG A 161 -3.75 -11.21 -6.72
N GLY A 162 -3.88 -10.81 -7.99
CA GLY A 162 -2.91 -9.89 -8.60
C GLY A 162 -2.91 -8.50 -7.96
N TRP A 163 -4.03 -8.07 -7.36
CA TRP A 163 -4.06 -6.85 -6.55
C TRP A 163 -3.32 -7.06 -5.22
N LEU A 164 -3.66 -8.12 -4.50
CA LEU A 164 -3.07 -8.42 -3.18
C LEU A 164 -1.56 -8.61 -3.26
N GLU A 165 -1.08 -9.44 -4.19
CA GLU A 165 0.35 -9.73 -4.36
C GLU A 165 1.14 -8.46 -4.71
N ARG A 166 0.62 -7.59 -5.59
CA ARG A 166 1.29 -6.31 -5.90
C ARG A 166 1.41 -5.41 -4.68
N VAL A 167 0.35 -5.29 -3.88
CA VAL A 167 0.37 -4.47 -2.66
C VAL A 167 1.34 -5.04 -1.63
N LEU A 168 1.32 -6.35 -1.40
CA LEU A 168 2.23 -7.00 -0.45
C LEU A 168 3.69 -6.87 -0.88
N LEU A 169 4.00 -7.10 -2.16
CA LEU A 169 5.36 -6.95 -2.71
C LEU A 169 5.84 -5.49 -2.67
N GLN A 170 4.95 -4.51 -2.89
CA GLN A 170 5.30 -3.10 -2.75
C GLN A 170 5.66 -2.75 -1.29
N LEU A 171 4.89 -3.27 -0.32
CA LEU A 171 5.17 -3.06 1.10
C LEU A 171 6.45 -3.78 1.53
N GLU A 172 6.68 -5.01 1.09
CA GLU A 172 7.94 -5.72 1.28
C GLU A 172 9.13 -4.93 0.72
N GLY A 173 8.99 -4.40 -0.49
CA GLY A 173 9.98 -3.51 -1.11
C GLY A 173 10.25 -2.22 -0.34
N SER A 174 9.28 -1.74 0.43
CA SER A 174 9.48 -0.61 1.35
C SER A 174 10.09 -0.99 2.70
N GLY A 175 10.33 -2.29 2.93
CA GLY A 175 11.00 -2.79 4.12
C GLY A 175 10.14 -2.81 5.40
N VAL A 176 8.81 -2.78 5.28
CA VAL A 176 7.89 -2.71 6.43
C VAL A 176 7.27 -4.06 6.80
N LEU A 177 7.46 -5.06 5.95
CA LEU A 177 7.01 -6.43 6.16
C LEU A 177 7.87 -7.40 5.34
N GLU A 178 7.69 -8.70 5.60
CA GLU A 178 8.07 -9.81 4.73
C GLU A 178 6.83 -10.61 4.35
N VAL A 179 6.77 -11.09 3.11
CA VAL A 179 5.68 -11.93 2.63
C VAL A 179 6.20 -13.19 1.95
N THR A 180 5.61 -14.33 2.29
CA THR A 180 5.91 -15.62 1.68
C THR A 180 4.61 -16.31 1.26
N LEU A 181 4.56 -16.83 0.04
CA LEU A 181 3.51 -17.73 -0.40
C LEU A 181 3.83 -19.16 0.03
N GLU A 182 3.09 -19.65 1.02
CA GLU A 182 3.13 -21.03 1.47
C GLU A 182 2.39 -21.94 0.49
N ARG A 183 2.84 -23.18 0.33
CA ARG A 183 2.32 -24.08 -0.72
C ARG A 183 1.23 -25.03 -0.25
N ARG A 184 1.19 -25.41 1.02
CA ARG A 184 0.32 -26.49 1.52
C ARG A 184 -0.20 -26.19 2.94
N PRO A 185 -1.45 -25.72 3.10
CA PRO A 185 -2.33 -25.21 2.03
C PRO A 185 -1.79 -23.89 1.45
N PRO A 186 -2.20 -23.47 0.24
CA PRO A 186 -1.78 -22.17 -0.31
C PRO A 186 -2.31 -20.98 0.49
N HIS A 187 -1.42 -20.21 1.10
CA HIS A 187 -1.72 -18.96 1.82
C HIS A 187 -0.51 -18.02 1.79
N TYR A 188 -0.73 -16.75 2.11
CA TYR A 188 0.37 -15.81 2.32
C TYR A 188 0.68 -15.75 3.81
N HIS A 189 1.89 -16.13 4.18
CA HIS A 189 2.45 -15.79 5.47
C HIS A 189 3.01 -14.36 5.39
N VAL A 190 2.60 -13.49 6.29
CA VAL A 190 3.03 -12.09 6.35
C VAL A 190 3.57 -11.79 7.75
N ALA A 191 4.79 -11.28 7.82
CA ALA A 191 5.39 -10.80 9.06
C ALA A 191 5.53 -9.27 8.99
N ILE A 192 4.76 -8.55 9.80
CA ILE A 192 4.81 -7.10 9.88
C ILE A 192 5.99 -6.70 10.75
N PHE A 193 6.75 -5.69 10.34
CA PHE A 193 7.81 -5.08 11.14
C PHE A 193 7.24 -3.84 11.83
N PRO A 194 6.84 -3.93 13.12
CA PRO A 194 5.88 -2.99 13.68
C PRO A 194 6.35 -1.54 13.67
N GLN A 195 7.58 -1.25 14.13
CA GLN A 195 8.09 0.13 14.13
C GLN A 195 8.22 0.69 12.72
N GLN A 196 8.70 -0.11 11.77
CA GLN A 196 8.85 0.26 10.37
C GLN A 196 7.49 0.52 9.71
N TYR A 197 6.49 -0.33 9.99
CA TYR A 197 5.15 -0.16 9.49
C TYR A 197 4.44 1.07 10.08
N ALA A 198 4.57 1.30 11.39
CA ALA A 198 4.05 2.49 12.04
C ALA A 198 4.64 3.77 11.42
N ALA A 199 5.98 3.84 11.27
CA ALA A 199 6.66 4.96 10.64
C ALA A 199 6.22 5.15 9.17
N TYR A 200 6.01 4.06 8.44
CA TYR A 200 5.47 4.11 7.07
C TYR A 200 4.07 4.72 7.03
N VAL A 201 3.16 4.27 7.90
CA VAL A 201 1.78 4.78 7.96
C VAL A 201 1.77 6.26 8.36
N GLU A 202 2.60 6.65 9.31
CA GLU A 202 2.73 8.04 9.72
C GLU A 202 3.20 8.92 8.56
N ARG A 203 4.26 8.51 7.84
CA ARG A 203 4.79 9.26 6.69
C ARG A 203 3.74 9.47 5.61
N ILE A 204 3.00 8.42 5.23
CA ILE A 204 1.97 8.56 4.19
C ILE A 204 0.76 9.37 4.68
N THR A 205 0.43 9.30 5.97
CA THR A 205 -0.68 10.06 6.55
C THR A 205 -0.33 11.55 6.60
N ARG A 206 0.89 11.91 7.03
CA ARG A 206 1.38 13.30 7.00
C ARG A 206 1.41 13.84 5.58
N ALA A 207 1.92 13.07 4.62
CA ALA A 207 1.95 13.47 3.22
C ALA A 207 0.53 13.69 2.65
N GLN A 208 -0.43 12.82 2.99
CA GLN A 208 -1.83 12.99 2.62
C GLN A 208 -2.45 14.24 3.25
N GLN A 209 -2.20 14.49 4.54
CA GLN A 209 -2.68 15.69 5.23
C GLN A 209 -2.09 16.98 4.62
N GLN A 210 -0.82 16.98 4.24
CA GLN A 210 -0.19 18.10 3.55
C GLN A 210 -0.79 18.33 2.16
N TYR A 211 -1.10 17.26 1.42
CA TYR A 211 -1.77 17.35 0.11
C TYR A 211 -3.19 17.93 0.21
N VAL A 212 -3.93 17.51 1.24
CA VAL A 212 -5.27 18.00 1.60
C VAL A 212 -5.20 19.47 2.03
N ALA A 213 -4.28 19.84 2.91
CA ALA A 213 -4.14 21.20 3.43
C ALA A 213 -3.58 22.19 2.37
N GLY A 214 -2.73 21.71 1.46
CA GLY A 214 -2.13 22.51 0.40
C GLY A 214 -2.98 22.65 -0.86
N GLY A 215 -4.18 22.05 -0.91
CA GLY A 215 -5.08 22.12 -2.06
C GLY A 215 -4.46 21.51 -3.32
N GLY A 216 -4.14 20.20 -3.27
CA GLY A 216 -3.52 19.48 -4.39
C GLY A 216 -4.20 19.75 -5.74
N ARG A 217 -3.42 19.88 -6.83
CA ARG A 217 -3.96 20.19 -8.16
C ARG A 217 -4.06 18.93 -9.03
N TYR A 218 -5.16 18.81 -9.78
CA TYR A 218 -5.38 17.71 -10.72
C TYR A 218 -5.65 18.26 -12.11
N GLN A 219 -4.91 17.77 -13.12
CA GLN A 219 -5.21 18.07 -14.52
C GLN A 219 -6.16 17.02 -15.08
N VAL A 220 -7.35 17.47 -15.48
CA VAL A 220 -8.39 16.65 -16.11
C VAL A 220 -7.85 16.02 -17.38
N ARG A 221 -8.08 14.71 -17.54
CA ARG A 221 -7.67 13.93 -18.71
C ARG A 221 -8.88 13.64 -19.61
N ALA A 222 -8.61 13.29 -20.86
CA ALA A 222 -9.65 12.82 -21.77
C ALA A 222 -10.38 11.61 -21.16
N GLY A 223 -11.70 11.71 -21.05
CA GLY A 223 -12.56 10.68 -20.49
C GLY A 223 -12.78 10.76 -18.97
N ASP A 224 -12.16 11.70 -18.25
CA ASP A 224 -12.43 11.86 -16.81
C ASP A 224 -13.84 12.42 -16.55
N SER A 225 -14.45 11.95 -15.46
CA SER A 225 -15.62 12.56 -14.83
C SER A 225 -15.30 13.08 -13.42
N LEU A 226 -16.05 14.08 -12.92
CA LEU A 226 -15.89 14.56 -11.54
C LEU A 226 -16.06 13.45 -10.50
N TRP A 227 -16.92 12.46 -10.77
CA TRP A 227 -17.14 11.34 -9.88
C TRP A 227 -15.90 10.45 -9.78
N GLU A 228 -15.28 10.11 -10.90
CA GLU A 228 -14.07 9.29 -10.92
C GLU A 228 -12.88 10.02 -10.27
N ILE A 229 -12.74 11.32 -10.53
CA ILE A 229 -11.71 12.16 -9.90
C ILE A 229 -11.94 12.20 -8.39
N ALA A 230 -13.16 12.54 -7.93
CA ALA A 230 -13.47 12.63 -6.51
C ALA A 230 -13.18 11.31 -5.78
N ARG A 231 -13.61 10.18 -6.36
CA ARG A 231 -13.33 8.84 -5.82
C ARG A 231 -11.84 8.53 -5.75
N ARG A 232 -11.08 8.84 -6.82
CA ARG A 232 -9.63 8.60 -6.91
C ARG A 232 -8.83 9.41 -5.88
N HIS A 233 -9.33 10.60 -5.54
CA HIS A 233 -8.68 11.54 -4.63
C HIS A 233 -9.33 11.59 -3.24
N ALA A 234 -10.13 10.58 -2.89
CA ALA A 234 -10.77 10.44 -1.57
C ALA A 234 -11.55 11.70 -1.11
N THR A 235 -12.21 12.38 -2.05
CA THR A 235 -13.09 13.53 -1.79
C THR A 235 -14.49 13.26 -2.37
N THR A 236 -15.39 14.25 -2.33
CA THR A 236 -16.73 14.12 -2.91
C THR A 236 -16.90 15.05 -4.10
N VAL A 237 -17.81 14.70 -5.02
CA VAL A 237 -18.17 15.57 -6.15
C VAL A 237 -18.61 16.95 -5.63
N THR A 238 -19.37 16.99 -4.54
CA THR A 238 -19.82 18.23 -3.91
C THR A 238 -18.66 19.09 -3.43
N ARG A 239 -17.72 18.51 -2.68
CA ARG A 239 -16.52 19.24 -2.23
C ARG A 239 -15.70 19.71 -3.42
N LEU A 240 -15.43 18.82 -4.38
CA LEU A 240 -14.65 19.11 -5.57
C LEU A 240 -15.25 20.26 -6.40
N ARG A 241 -16.58 20.27 -6.54
CA ARG A 241 -17.28 21.39 -7.18
C ARG A 241 -17.15 22.68 -6.39
N SER A 242 -17.35 22.63 -5.07
CA SER A 242 -17.24 23.80 -4.19
C SER A 242 -15.85 24.42 -4.24
N ALA A 243 -14.79 23.60 -4.22
CA ALA A 243 -13.40 24.06 -4.26
C ALA A 243 -12.98 24.68 -5.60
N ASN A 244 -13.75 24.43 -6.66
CA ASN A 244 -13.47 24.89 -8.03
C ASN A 244 -14.57 25.81 -8.57
N SER A 245 -15.51 26.24 -7.72
CA SER A 245 -16.65 27.08 -8.12
C SER A 245 -17.46 26.51 -9.29
N LEU A 246 -17.63 25.18 -9.36
CA LEU A 246 -18.34 24.51 -10.45
C LEU A 246 -19.84 24.38 -10.14
N SER A 247 -20.67 24.99 -10.99
CA SER A 247 -22.14 24.92 -10.90
C SER A 247 -22.74 23.60 -11.41
N GLY A 248 -21.95 22.72 -12.05
CA GLY A 248 -22.39 21.42 -12.54
C GLY A 248 -21.24 20.40 -12.64
N SER A 249 -21.46 19.32 -13.41
CA SER A 249 -20.51 18.21 -13.53
C SER A 249 -19.57 18.27 -14.75
N ARG A 250 -19.70 19.30 -15.58
CA ARG A 250 -18.92 19.43 -16.83
C ARG A 250 -17.49 19.86 -16.52
N ILE A 251 -16.53 19.12 -17.07
CA ILE A 251 -15.09 19.39 -17.00
C ILE A 251 -14.46 19.13 -18.37
N TYR A 252 -13.29 19.72 -18.62
CA TYR A 252 -12.61 19.62 -19.92
C TYR A 252 -11.20 19.07 -19.76
N PRO A 253 -10.71 18.20 -20.68
CA PRO A 253 -9.32 17.78 -20.68
C PRO A 253 -8.36 18.98 -20.68
N GLY A 254 -7.34 18.92 -19.83
CA GLY A 254 -6.40 20.00 -19.58
C GLY A 254 -6.80 20.97 -18.46
N GLN A 255 -8.06 20.98 -18.02
CA GLN A 255 -8.53 21.81 -16.90
C GLN A 255 -7.81 21.42 -15.60
N ILE A 256 -7.38 22.42 -14.83
CA ILE A 256 -6.79 22.18 -13.51
C ILE A 256 -7.84 22.35 -12.43
N LEU A 257 -8.07 21.31 -11.65
CA LEU A 257 -8.94 21.32 -10.48
C LEU A 257 -8.11 21.40 -9.20
N THR A 258 -8.52 22.26 -8.27
CA THR A 258 -8.13 22.22 -6.86
C THR A 258 -8.85 21.05 -6.19
N LEU A 259 -8.11 20.11 -5.64
CA LEU A 259 -8.65 18.99 -4.90
C LEU A 259 -8.86 19.44 -3.45
N PRO A 260 -10.11 19.44 -2.96
CA PRO A 260 -10.39 19.78 -1.57
C PRO A 260 -10.00 18.65 -0.63
N GLY A 261 -9.54 19.06 0.54
CA GLY A 261 -9.38 18.21 1.71
C GLY A 261 -10.63 17.50 2.19
#